data_AF-A0A0E9LUF1-F1
#
_entry.id   AF-A0A0E9LUF1-F1
#
_cell.length_a   1.000
_cell.length_b   1.000
_cell.length_c   1.000
_cell.angle_alpha   90.00
_cell.angle_beta   90.00
_cell.angle_gamma   90.00
#
_symmetry.space_group_name_H-M   'P 1'
#
loop_
_entity.id
_entity.type
_entity.pdbx_description
1 polymer ?
#
loop_
_entity_poly.entity_id
_entity_poly.type
_entity_poly.pdbx_seq_one_letter_code
_entity_poly.pdbx_strand_id
1 'polypeptide(L)'
;MEERKFDPVLAATIIAFGFVFIHPFTDGNGRMHRYLIHHILAKLNIAQQGVIFPVSASILDKIEVYRMALESYSHPVLELIEWKTTADHNVEVLNDTIDYYRYFDATKQAEFLFECVFDTINRIIPEEVSYILKYDEFKRFIDDQFEMPDTFVSMLVRFLEQNGGTLSKRARAKEFAELKAGEVEIIENAFKEIFET
;
A
#
# COMPACT_ATOMS: atom_id res chain seq x y z
N MET A 1 28.85 11.65 22.92
CA MET A 1 27.57 10.91 22.83
C MET A 1 26.88 11.46 21.60
N GLU A 2 26.95 10.76 20.47
CA GLU A 2 26.15 11.09 19.30
C GLU A 2 24.70 11.27 19.76
N GLU A 3 24.06 12.36 19.32
CA GLU A 3 22.63 12.58 19.52
C GLU A 3 21.91 11.30 19.06
N ARG A 4 21.39 10.52 20.02
CA ARG A 4 20.61 9.33 19.71
C ARG A 4 19.40 9.77 18.93
N LYS A 5 19.47 9.71 17.60
CA LYS A 5 18.30 9.88 16.75
C LYS A 5 17.30 8.80 17.15
N PHE A 6 16.10 9.24 17.51
CA PHE A 6 14.99 8.34 17.78
C PHE A 6 14.71 7.52 16.52
N ASP A 7 14.40 6.23 16.69
CA ASP A 7 14.20 5.33 15.55
C ASP A 7 13.04 5.86 14.66
N PRO A 8 13.23 5.94 13.33
CA PRO A 8 12.22 6.51 12.44
C PRO A 8 10.89 5.78 12.44
N VAL A 9 10.92 4.45 12.56
CA VAL A 9 9.71 3.63 12.60
C VAL A 9 8.97 3.89 13.90
N LEU A 10 9.68 3.91 15.03
CA LEU A 10 9.09 4.28 16.32
C LEU A 10 8.51 5.70 16.30
N ALA A 11 9.20 6.66 15.66
CA ALA A 11 8.72 8.02 15.52
C ALA A 11 7.40 8.07 14.75
N ALA A 12 7.34 7.37 13.61
CA ALA A 12 6.16 7.25 12.78
C ALA A 12 5.02 6.58 13.55
N THR A 13 5.31 5.50 14.29
CA THR A 13 4.33 4.79 15.10
C THR A 13 3.67 5.72 16.12
N ILE A 14 4.46 6.37 16.98
CA ILE A 14 3.91 7.17 18.08
C ILE A 14 3.06 8.33 17.53
N ILE A 15 3.55 9.01 16.50
CA ILE A 15 2.84 10.17 15.93
C ILE A 15 1.56 9.73 15.19
N ALA A 16 1.65 8.73 14.31
CA ALA A 16 0.52 8.33 13.47
C ALA A 16 -0.56 7.58 14.27
N PHE A 17 -0.17 6.65 15.15
CA PHE A 17 -1.13 5.93 15.99
C PHE A 17 -1.70 6.84 17.09
N GLY A 18 -0.90 7.71 17.70
CA GLY A 18 -1.42 8.73 18.60
C GLY A 18 -2.48 9.62 17.91
N PHE A 19 -2.20 10.07 16.69
CA PHE A 19 -3.16 10.83 15.90
C PHE A 19 -4.47 10.07 15.63
N VAL A 20 -4.40 8.81 15.21
CA VAL A 20 -5.62 8.04 14.86
C VAL A 20 -6.43 7.63 16.08
N PHE A 21 -5.79 7.43 17.23
CA PHE A 21 -6.48 7.19 18.50
C PHE A 21 -7.20 8.45 19.01
N ILE A 22 -6.61 9.64 18.85
CA ILE A 22 -7.27 10.91 19.17
C ILE A 22 -8.48 11.15 18.25
N HIS A 23 -8.38 10.75 16.98
CA HIS A 23 -9.45 10.86 15.98
C HIS A 23 -10.05 12.29 15.86
N PRO A 24 -9.24 13.33 15.61
CA PRO A 24 -9.67 14.73 15.76
C PRO A 24 -10.62 15.26 14.67
N PHE A 25 -10.79 14.53 13.56
CA PHE A 25 -11.64 14.95 12.44
C PHE A 25 -12.88 14.06 12.31
N THR A 26 -13.93 14.57 11.64
CA THR A 26 -15.14 13.80 11.35
C THR A 26 -14.94 12.74 10.26
N ASP A 27 -14.03 12.98 9.32
CA ASP A 27 -13.60 12.05 8.28
C ASP A 27 -12.11 12.32 7.95
N GLY A 28 -11.45 11.35 7.34
CA GLY A 28 -10.09 11.49 6.82
C GLY A 28 -9.00 11.05 7.79
N ASN A 29 -9.33 10.67 9.03
CA ASN A 29 -8.33 10.24 10.02
C ASN A 29 -7.48 9.07 9.51
N GLY A 30 -8.10 8.06 8.87
CA GLY A 30 -7.35 6.94 8.27
C GLY A 30 -6.43 7.37 7.12
N ARG A 31 -6.83 8.36 6.31
CA ARG A 31 -6.01 8.91 5.23
C ARG A 31 -4.82 9.70 5.79
N MET A 32 -5.08 10.55 6.79
CA MET A 32 -4.05 11.34 7.47
C MET A 32 -3.08 10.46 8.27
N HIS A 33 -3.56 9.40 8.91
CA HIS A 33 -2.72 8.42 9.60
C HIS A 33 -1.69 7.81 8.63
N ARG A 34 -2.13 7.28 7.49
CA ARG A 34 -1.22 6.69 6.48
C ARG A 34 -0.28 7.73 5.89
N TYR A 35 -0.77 8.95 5.64
CA TYR A 35 0.08 10.06 5.19
C TYR A 35 1.17 10.38 6.22
N LEU A 36 0.84 10.44 7.52
CA LEU A 36 1.81 10.71 8.59
C LEU A 36 2.89 9.63 8.64
N ILE A 37 2.53 8.36 8.54
CA ILE A 37 3.50 7.25 8.45
C ILE A 37 4.46 7.50 7.30
N HIS A 38 3.94 7.68 6.09
CA HIS A 38 4.77 7.90 4.90
C HIS A 38 5.66 9.14 5.03
N HIS A 39 5.09 10.25 5.48
CA HIS A 39 5.79 11.52 5.64
C HIS A 39 6.95 11.41 6.63
N ILE A 40 6.74 10.77 7.78
CA ILE A 40 7.77 10.65 8.81
C ILE A 40 8.89 9.71 8.37
N LEU A 41 8.55 8.56 7.77
CA LEU A 41 9.55 7.62 7.25
C LEU A 41 10.42 8.26 6.16
N ALA A 42 9.82 9.04 5.25
CA ALA A 42 10.54 9.78 4.22
C ALA A 42 11.42 10.88 4.82
N LYS A 43 10.89 11.67 5.76
CA LYS A 43 11.61 12.78 6.41
C LYS A 43 12.82 12.30 7.22
N LEU A 44 12.76 11.09 7.75
CA LEU A 44 13.81 10.48 8.57
C LEU A 44 14.74 9.56 7.78
N ASN A 45 14.68 9.61 6.44
CA ASN A 45 15.59 8.93 5.50
C ASN A 45 15.57 7.40 5.56
N ILE A 46 14.45 6.77 5.91
CA ILE A 46 14.27 5.32 5.62
C ILE A 46 14.08 5.11 4.12
N ALA A 47 13.47 6.08 3.44
CA ALA A 47 13.44 6.14 1.98
C ALA A 47 14.19 7.38 1.48
N GLN A 48 14.81 7.26 0.30
CA GLN A 48 15.45 8.40 -0.35
C GLN A 48 14.40 9.48 -0.68
N GLN A 49 14.75 10.74 -0.46
CA GLN A 49 13.86 11.85 -0.78
C GLN A 49 13.47 11.82 -2.27
N GLY A 50 12.16 11.81 -2.54
CA GLY A 50 11.61 11.70 -3.89
C GLY A 50 11.14 10.28 -4.27
N VAL A 51 11.47 9.26 -3.48
CA VAL A 51 10.97 7.90 -3.66
C VAL A 51 9.75 7.69 -2.76
N ILE A 52 8.65 7.20 -3.35
CA ILE A 52 7.47 6.78 -2.58
C ILE A 52 7.82 5.47 -1.90
N PHE A 53 7.70 5.40 -0.57
CA PHE A 53 7.90 4.16 0.19
C PHE A 53 6.55 3.47 0.35
N PRO A 54 6.27 2.35 -0.37
CA PRO A 54 4.92 1.81 -0.51
C PRO A 54 4.44 1.02 0.72
N VAL A 55 4.73 1.49 1.94
CA VAL A 55 4.31 0.85 3.20
C VAL A 55 2.80 0.66 3.31
N SER A 56 2.02 1.52 2.65
CA SER A 56 0.56 1.38 2.61
C SER A 56 0.11 0.12 1.86
N ALA A 57 0.89 -0.41 0.92
CA ALA A 57 0.60 -1.68 0.27
C ALA A 57 0.76 -2.83 1.27
N SER A 58 1.84 -2.85 2.07
CA SER A 58 2.02 -3.86 3.13
C SER A 58 0.92 -3.80 4.20
N ILE A 59 0.51 -2.59 4.59
CA ILE A 59 -0.61 -2.40 5.52
C ILE A 59 -1.92 -2.95 4.93
N LEU A 60 -2.15 -2.75 3.63
CA LEU A 60 -3.34 -3.25 2.93
C LEU A 60 -3.35 -4.79 2.87
N ASP A 61 -2.22 -5.41 2.54
CA ASP A 61 -2.05 -6.86 2.52
C ASP A 61 -2.30 -7.48 3.90
N LYS A 62 -2.00 -6.73 4.97
CA LYS A 62 -2.11 -7.16 6.38
C LYS A 62 -3.24 -6.44 7.12
N ILE A 63 -4.34 -6.14 6.42
CA ILE A 63 -5.42 -5.30 6.96
C ILE A 63 -6.04 -5.83 8.27
N GLU A 64 -6.12 -7.16 8.43
CA GLU A 64 -6.63 -7.76 9.67
C GLU A 64 -5.64 -7.59 10.83
N VAL A 65 -4.34 -7.72 10.59
CA VAL A 65 -3.30 -7.46 11.60
C VAL A 65 -3.29 -5.98 11.97
N TYR A 66 -3.46 -5.09 10.99
CA TYR A 66 -3.60 -3.65 11.23
C TYR A 66 -4.78 -3.34 12.15
N ARG A 67 -5.96 -3.95 11.91
CA ARG A 67 -7.13 -3.82 12.78
C ARG A 67 -6.83 -4.31 14.19
N MET A 68 -6.24 -5.49 14.33
CA MET A 68 -5.84 -6.04 15.63
C MET A 68 -4.90 -5.11 16.38
N ALA A 69 -3.93 -4.48 15.69
CA ALA A 69 -3.02 -3.52 16.29
C ALA A 69 -3.72 -2.23 16.75
N LEU A 70 -4.77 -1.77 16.06
CA LEU A 70 -5.57 -0.64 16.53
C LEU A 70 -6.41 -1.03 17.75
N GLU A 71 -7.15 -2.13 17.63
CA GLU A 71 -8.11 -2.60 18.62
C GLU A 71 -7.44 -3.02 19.94
N SER A 72 -6.19 -3.49 19.89
CA SER A 72 -5.45 -3.88 21.09
C SER A 72 -5.28 -2.74 22.10
N TYR A 73 -5.35 -1.48 21.65
CA TYR A 73 -5.32 -0.31 22.51
C TYR A 73 -6.70 0.38 22.60
N SER A 74 -7.40 0.55 21.49
CA SER A 74 -8.63 1.35 21.47
C SER A 74 -9.80 0.70 22.21
N HIS A 75 -9.96 -0.64 22.16
CA HIS A 75 -11.07 -1.31 22.84
C HIS A 75 -10.97 -1.22 24.37
N PRO A 76 -9.84 -1.59 25.01
CA PRO A 76 -9.73 -1.46 26.47
C PRO A 76 -9.88 -0.01 26.95
N VAL A 77 -9.38 0.96 26.19
CA VAL A 77 -9.53 2.39 26.54
C VAL A 77 -10.98 2.83 26.48
N LEU A 78 -11.75 2.37 25.48
CA LEU A 78 -13.16 2.75 25.33
C LEU A 78 -14.02 2.35 26.53
N GLU A 79 -13.69 1.23 27.20
CA GLU A 79 -14.38 0.80 28.43
C GLU A 79 -14.17 1.75 29.62
N LEU A 80 -13.13 2.59 29.56
CA LEU A 80 -12.78 3.57 30.59
C LEU A 80 -13.29 4.99 30.27
N ILE A 81 -13.88 5.19 29.10
CA ILE A 81 -14.40 6.48 28.66
C ILE A 81 -15.89 6.55 28.96
N GLU A 82 -16.26 7.48 29.84
CA GLU A 82 -17.66 7.83 30.07
C GLU A 82 -18.09 8.81 28.97
N TRP A 83 -19.11 8.46 28.20
CA TRP A 83 -19.59 9.32 27.11
C TRP A 83 -21.11 9.25 26.93
N LYS A 84 -21.65 10.28 26.27
CA LYS A 84 -23.05 10.32 25.83
C LYS A 84 -23.15 10.86 24.41
N THR A 85 -24.22 10.49 23.71
CA THR A 85 -24.52 11.02 22.37
C THR A 85 -25.04 12.45 22.48
N THR A 86 -24.57 13.35 21.60
CA THR A 86 -25.08 14.72 21.48
C THR A 86 -26.28 14.80 20.53
N ALA A 87 -26.97 15.95 20.49
CA ALA A 87 -28.12 16.18 19.61
C ALA A 87 -27.79 16.01 18.11
N ASP A 88 -26.53 16.28 17.73
CA ASP A 88 -26.04 16.15 16.34
C ASP A 88 -25.44 14.76 16.05
N HIS A 89 -25.74 13.76 16.88
CA HIS A 89 -25.18 12.41 16.80
C HIS A 89 -23.64 12.32 16.91
N ASN A 90 -23.03 13.30 17.59
CA ASN A 90 -21.62 13.25 17.99
C ASN A 90 -21.47 12.66 19.41
N VAL A 91 -20.24 12.66 19.92
CA VAL A 91 -19.88 12.12 21.25
C VAL A 91 -19.44 13.26 22.17
N GLU A 92 -19.98 13.29 23.38
CA GLU A 92 -19.50 14.13 24.49
C GLU A 92 -18.87 13.24 25.56
N VAL A 93 -17.58 13.45 25.83
CA VAL A 93 -16.81 12.74 26.86
C VAL A 93 -17.02 13.42 28.21
N LEU A 94 -17.32 12.63 29.24
CA LEU A 94 -17.77 13.09 30.56
C LEU A 94 -16.67 13.03 31.64
N ASN A 95 -15.60 12.28 31.40
CA ASN A 95 -14.47 12.11 32.32
C ASN A 95 -13.13 12.58 31.70
N ASP A 96 -12.12 12.77 32.55
CA ASP A 96 -10.77 13.14 32.10
C ASP A 96 -10.05 11.95 31.46
N THR A 97 -9.77 12.04 30.16
CA THR A 97 -9.19 10.93 29.37
C THR A 97 -7.79 11.22 28.83
N ILE A 98 -7.24 12.40 29.12
CA ILE A 98 -6.00 12.90 28.48
C ILE A 98 -4.80 11.95 28.63
N ASP A 99 -4.68 11.27 29.77
CA ASP A 99 -3.55 10.40 30.05
C ASP A 99 -3.57 9.11 29.21
N TYR A 100 -4.75 8.67 28.77
CA TYR A 100 -4.88 7.56 27.81
C TYR A 100 -4.24 7.92 26.46
N TYR A 101 -4.30 9.17 26.03
CA TYR A 101 -3.69 9.58 24.76
C TYR A 101 -2.23 10.03 24.92
N ARG A 102 -1.84 10.51 26.11
CA ARG A 102 -0.49 11.01 26.37
C ARG A 102 0.53 9.90 26.62
N TYR A 103 0.12 8.82 27.29
CA TYR A 103 1.02 7.76 27.77
C TYR A 103 0.63 6.37 27.25
N PHE A 104 0.05 6.29 26.04
CA PHE A 104 -0.35 5.01 25.47
C PHE A 104 0.83 4.09 25.21
N ASP A 105 0.60 2.79 25.42
CA ASP A 105 1.56 1.75 25.02
C ASP A 105 1.42 1.49 23.52
N ALA A 106 2.45 1.88 22.76
CA ALA A 106 2.51 1.74 21.32
C ALA A 106 3.19 0.44 20.85
N THR A 107 3.46 -0.53 21.73
CA THR A 107 4.29 -1.70 21.41
C THR A 107 3.71 -2.52 20.26
N LYS A 108 2.41 -2.83 20.28
CA LYS A 108 1.77 -3.61 19.21
C LYS A 108 1.73 -2.87 17.88
N GLN A 109 1.56 -1.56 17.93
CA GLN A 109 1.57 -0.70 16.76
C GLN A 109 2.98 -0.56 16.18
N ALA A 110 4.02 -0.56 17.03
CA ALA A 110 5.42 -0.56 16.63
C ALA A 110 5.80 -1.90 15.97
N GLU A 111 5.49 -3.03 16.61
CA GLU A 111 5.70 -4.37 16.05
C GLU A 111 5.09 -4.49 14.65
N PHE A 112 3.81 -4.10 14.52
CA PHE A 112 3.11 -4.10 13.24
C PHE A 112 3.78 -3.21 12.19
N LEU A 113 4.15 -1.98 12.53
CA LEU A 113 4.74 -1.06 11.56
C LEU A 113 6.15 -1.52 11.13
N PHE A 114 6.95 -2.08 12.04
CA PHE A 114 8.22 -2.70 11.70
C PHE A 114 8.04 -3.87 10.73
N GLU A 115 7.04 -4.72 10.95
CA GLU A 115 6.71 -5.80 10.04
C GLU A 115 6.33 -5.29 8.64
N CYS A 116 5.57 -4.20 8.56
CA CYS A 116 5.20 -3.57 7.30
C CYS A 116 6.41 -2.97 6.58
N VAL A 117 7.30 -2.29 7.30
CA VAL A 117 8.54 -1.73 6.75
C VAL A 117 9.44 -2.85 6.23
N PHE A 118 9.58 -3.93 6.99
CA PHE A 118 10.38 -5.09 6.58
C PHE A 118 9.84 -5.77 5.33
N ASP A 119 8.53 -6.00 5.27
CA ASP A 119 7.85 -6.57 4.11
C ASP A 119 7.95 -5.65 2.88
N THR A 120 7.85 -4.33 3.09
CA THR A 120 8.01 -3.34 2.01
C THR A 120 9.40 -3.42 1.37
N ILE A 121 10.45 -3.53 2.19
CA ILE A 121 11.84 -3.58 1.73
C ILE A 121 12.16 -4.92 1.05
N ASN A 122 11.73 -6.03 1.63
CA ASN A 122 12.17 -7.36 1.19
C ASN A 122 11.28 -8.01 0.14
N ARG A 123 10.04 -7.55 -0.02
CA ARG A 123 9.06 -8.13 -0.95
C ARG A 123 8.49 -7.10 -1.90
N ILE A 124 7.80 -6.07 -1.39
CA ILE A 124 7.02 -5.17 -2.24
C ILE A 124 7.91 -4.39 -3.21
N ILE A 125 8.96 -3.73 -2.72
CA ILE A 125 9.86 -2.97 -3.60
C ILE A 125 10.52 -3.89 -4.65
N PRO A 126 11.11 -5.06 -4.28
CA PRO A 126 11.62 -6.00 -5.27
C PRO A 126 10.58 -6.47 -6.30
N GLU A 127 9.36 -6.79 -5.88
CA GLU A 127 8.27 -7.23 -6.76
C GLU A 127 7.85 -6.11 -7.74
N GLU A 128 7.67 -4.89 -7.25
CA GLU A 128 7.33 -3.72 -8.07
C GLU A 128 8.43 -3.41 -9.09
N VAL A 129 9.70 -3.45 -8.68
CA VAL A 129 10.84 -3.22 -9.58
C VAL A 129 10.93 -4.32 -10.64
N SER A 130 10.77 -5.59 -10.24
CA SER A 130 10.76 -6.72 -11.18
C SER A 130 9.63 -6.57 -12.20
N TYR A 131 8.43 -6.18 -11.75
CA TYR A 131 7.29 -5.95 -12.61
C TYR A 131 7.56 -4.84 -13.65
N ILE A 132 8.09 -3.70 -13.21
CA ILE A 132 8.40 -2.57 -14.10
C ILE A 132 9.42 -3.00 -15.17
N LEU A 133 10.47 -3.74 -14.79
CA LEU A 133 11.47 -4.23 -15.74
C LEU A 133 10.87 -5.18 -16.79
N LYS A 134 10.03 -6.12 -16.35
CA LYS A 134 9.31 -7.05 -17.24
C LYS A 134 8.35 -6.32 -18.18
N TYR A 135 7.64 -5.33 -17.65
CA TYR A 135 6.74 -4.49 -18.44
C TYR A 135 7.51 -3.72 -19.53
N ASP A 136 8.62 -3.07 -19.18
CA ASP A 136 9.45 -2.31 -20.13
C ASP A 136 10.10 -3.23 -21.18
N GLU A 137 10.47 -4.46 -20.82
CA GLU A 137 10.96 -5.46 -21.76
C GLU A 137 9.86 -5.89 -22.74
N PHE A 138 8.68 -6.24 -22.25
CA PHE A 138 7.56 -6.62 -23.09
C PHE A 138 7.09 -5.48 -23.99
N LYS A 139 7.08 -4.24 -23.46
CA LYS A 139 6.76 -3.06 -24.26
C LYS A 139 7.75 -2.88 -25.41
N ARG A 140 9.07 -2.94 -25.15
CA ARG A 140 10.09 -2.85 -26.21
C ARG A 140 9.91 -3.93 -27.27
N PHE A 141 9.63 -5.17 -26.85
CA PHE A 141 9.34 -6.26 -27.77
C PHE A 141 8.15 -5.94 -28.70
N ILE A 142 7.05 -5.43 -28.15
CA ILE A 142 5.87 -5.09 -28.94
C ILE A 142 6.15 -3.91 -29.88
N ASP A 143 6.82 -2.87 -29.38
CA ASP A 143 7.17 -1.68 -30.16
C ASP A 143 8.09 -2.06 -31.35
N ASP A 144 9.11 -2.90 -31.11
CA ASP A 144 10.09 -3.31 -32.12
C ASP A 144 9.50 -4.25 -33.20
N GLN A 145 8.54 -5.11 -32.84
CA GLN A 145 7.97 -6.10 -33.77
C GLN A 145 6.69 -5.64 -34.47
N PHE A 146 5.90 -4.77 -33.83
CA PHE A 146 4.55 -4.44 -34.27
C PHE A 146 4.24 -2.94 -34.37
N GLU A 147 5.14 -2.04 -33.95
CA GLU A 147 4.98 -0.58 -33.99
C GLU A 147 3.65 -0.08 -33.40
N MET A 148 3.29 -0.57 -32.21
CA MET A 148 1.99 -0.33 -31.61
C MET A 148 1.97 0.85 -30.62
N PRO A 149 0.83 1.54 -30.45
CA PRO A 149 0.70 2.59 -29.44
C PRO A 149 0.77 2.03 -28.00
N ASP A 150 1.33 2.82 -27.08
CA ASP A 150 1.41 2.49 -25.63
C ASP A 150 0.08 1.99 -25.03
N THR A 151 -1.04 2.61 -25.40
CA THR A 151 -2.37 2.22 -24.93
C THR A 151 -2.76 0.80 -25.31
N PHE A 152 -2.28 0.32 -26.46
CA PHE A 152 -2.49 -1.04 -26.93
C PHE A 152 -1.66 -2.03 -26.11
N VAL A 153 -0.39 -1.70 -25.83
CA VAL A 153 0.50 -2.51 -24.98
C VAL A 153 -0.07 -2.66 -23.57
N SER A 154 -0.51 -1.55 -22.94
CA SER A 154 -1.14 -1.61 -21.62
C SER A 154 -2.40 -2.47 -21.60
N MET A 155 -3.18 -2.46 -22.69
CA MET A 155 -4.36 -3.31 -22.83
C MET A 155 -3.98 -4.79 -22.98
N LEU A 156 -2.98 -5.10 -23.84
CA LEU A 156 -2.46 -6.46 -24.02
C LEU A 156 -1.99 -7.06 -22.70
N VAL A 157 -1.11 -6.38 -21.97
CA VAL A 157 -0.58 -6.84 -20.68
C VAL A 157 -1.71 -7.18 -19.73
N ARG A 158 -2.70 -6.29 -19.58
CA ARG A 158 -3.85 -6.53 -18.71
C ARG A 158 -4.65 -7.77 -19.10
N PHE A 159 -4.91 -7.99 -20.39
CA PHE A 159 -5.66 -9.16 -20.85
C PHE A 159 -4.88 -10.46 -20.69
N LEU A 160 -3.55 -10.42 -20.88
CA LEU A 160 -2.66 -11.57 -20.73
C LEU A 160 -2.53 -11.95 -19.25
N GLU A 161 -2.29 -11.00 -18.35
CA GLU A 161 -2.22 -11.24 -16.90
C GLU A 161 -3.51 -11.89 -16.37
N GLN A 162 -4.67 -11.38 -16.77
CA GLN A 162 -5.97 -11.90 -16.33
C GLN A 162 -6.24 -13.34 -16.76
N ASN A 163 -5.58 -13.81 -17.82
CA ASN A 163 -5.83 -15.10 -18.46
C ASN A 163 -4.57 -15.99 -18.52
N GLY A 164 -3.61 -15.79 -17.61
CA GLY A 164 -2.42 -16.64 -17.51
C GLY A 164 -1.55 -16.64 -18.77
N GLY A 165 -1.34 -15.46 -19.35
CA GLY A 165 -0.52 -15.28 -20.55
C GLY A 165 -1.19 -15.66 -21.86
N THR A 166 -2.54 -15.69 -21.92
CA THR A 166 -3.28 -15.99 -23.16
C THR A 166 -4.44 -15.03 -23.39
N LEU A 167 -4.75 -14.73 -24.65
CA LEU A 167 -5.92 -13.94 -25.04
C LEU A 167 -7.12 -14.86 -25.29
N SER A 168 -8.23 -14.57 -24.61
CA SER A 168 -9.50 -15.26 -24.86
C SER A 168 -9.97 -15.09 -26.31
N LYS A 169 -10.75 -16.05 -26.83
CA LYS A 169 -11.34 -15.96 -28.18
C LYS A 169 -12.12 -14.66 -28.42
N ARG A 170 -12.80 -14.16 -27.38
CA ARG A 170 -13.54 -12.88 -27.44
C ARG A 170 -12.58 -11.69 -27.53
N ALA A 171 -11.50 -11.67 -26.74
CA ALA A 171 -10.53 -10.60 -26.77
C ALA A 171 -9.85 -10.52 -28.15
N ARG A 172 -9.42 -11.66 -28.69
CA ARG A 172 -8.86 -11.76 -30.05
C ARG A 172 -9.83 -11.24 -31.12
N ALA A 173 -11.12 -11.54 -31.01
CA ALA A 173 -12.10 -11.18 -32.02
C ALA A 173 -12.65 -9.74 -31.91
N LYS A 174 -12.53 -9.09 -30.74
CA LYS A 174 -13.10 -7.74 -30.50
C LYS A 174 -12.04 -6.69 -30.26
N GLU A 175 -11.23 -6.88 -29.22
CA GLU A 175 -10.28 -5.88 -28.74
C GLU A 175 -8.99 -5.90 -29.57
N PHE A 176 -8.63 -7.08 -30.11
CA PHE A 176 -7.39 -7.31 -30.85
C PHE A 176 -7.62 -7.88 -32.25
N ALA A 177 -8.74 -7.51 -32.90
CA ALA A 177 -9.15 -8.06 -34.19
C ALA A 177 -8.15 -7.78 -35.33
N GLU A 178 -7.29 -6.78 -35.16
CA GLU A 178 -6.25 -6.40 -36.11
C GLU A 178 -5.03 -7.34 -36.07
N LEU A 179 -4.85 -8.11 -34.98
CA LEU A 179 -3.77 -9.08 -34.85
C LEU A 179 -4.08 -10.37 -35.61
N LYS A 180 -3.14 -10.82 -36.43
CA LYS A 180 -3.21 -12.15 -37.06
C LYS A 180 -2.96 -13.24 -36.02
N ALA A 181 -3.47 -14.45 -36.30
CA ALA A 181 -3.31 -15.59 -35.39
C ALA A 181 -1.85 -15.89 -35.01
N GLY A 182 -0.92 -15.78 -35.97
CA GLY A 182 0.52 -15.97 -35.70
C GLY A 182 1.14 -14.84 -34.87
N GLU A 183 0.66 -13.60 -35.03
CA GLU A 183 1.12 -12.46 -34.24
C GLU A 183 0.68 -12.60 -32.78
N VAL A 184 -0.56 -13.08 -32.55
CA VAL A 184 -1.05 -13.41 -31.21
C VAL A 184 -0.21 -14.49 -30.54
N GLU A 185 0.16 -15.56 -31.24
CA GLU A 185 0.97 -16.64 -30.68
C GLU A 185 2.38 -16.15 -30.29
N ILE A 186 2.99 -15.31 -31.12
CA ILE A 186 4.27 -14.65 -30.84
C ILE A 186 4.17 -13.80 -29.56
N ILE A 187 3.11 -12.98 -29.44
CA ILE A 187 2.89 -12.11 -28.29
C ILE A 187 2.65 -12.92 -27.01
N GLU A 188 1.84 -13.97 -27.06
CA GLU A 188 1.56 -14.85 -25.91
C GLU A 188 2.83 -15.57 -25.43
N ASN A 189 3.66 -16.04 -26.35
CA ASN A 189 4.92 -16.71 -26.01
C ASN A 189 5.93 -15.73 -25.40
N ALA A 190 6.12 -14.55 -25.99
CA ALA A 190 7.00 -13.53 -25.46
C ALA A 190 6.55 -13.07 -24.06
N PHE A 191 5.24 -12.91 -23.85
CA PHE A 191 4.71 -12.55 -22.54
C PHE A 191 5.06 -13.62 -21.48
N LYS A 192 4.87 -14.90 -21.79
CA LYS A 192 5.22 -15.98 -20.84
C LYS A 192 6.71 -16.03 -20.56
N GLU A 193 7.55 -15.92 -21.58
CA GLU A 193 9.00 -15.92 -21.42
C GLU A 193 9.47 -14.78 -20.49
N ILE A 194 8.93 -13.57 -20.67
CA ILE A 194 9.31 -12.39 -19.88
C ILE A 194 8.71 -12.44 -18.46
N PHE A 195 7.44 -12.84 -18.31
CA PHE A 195 6.74 -12.74 -17.04
C PHE A 195 6.88 -13.98 -16.14
N GLU A 196 7.15 -15.18 -16.69
CA GLU A 196 7.35 -16.42 -15.92
C GLU A 196 8.82 -16.67 -15.49
N THR A 197 9.77 -15.85 -15.95
CA THR A 197 11.19 -15.83 -15.51
C THR A 197 11.36 -15.11 -14.17
#